data_AF-A0A7S2DJA0-F1
#
_entry.id   AF-A0A7S2DJA0-F1
#
_cell.length_a   1.000
_cell.length_b   1.000
_cell.length_c   1.000
_cell.angle_alpha   90.00
_cell.angle_beta   90.00
_cell.angle_gamma   90.00
#
_symmetry.space_group_name_H-M   'P 1'
#
loop_
_entity.id
_entity.type
_entity.pdbx_description
1 polymer ?
#
loop_
_entity_poly.entity_id
_entity_poly.type
_entity_poly.pdbx_seq_one_letter_code
_entity_poly.pdbx_strand_id
1 'polypeptide(L)'
;LRFLKFLRISMPEQFQDMNANVKKGVTMSMILLFLAHLIGCFWNSIRLGNAKINWATPMTSSHELGGTSIDHYVAGIYWAFTTMTTVGYGDIYPQNDQERVYAIFIMLIGATVFGYIVGSVSSLTKDPFNLVALNKKRITAVTAYLKKMHIPKDTRANVRKTVEFSLTHASQYPEGAILKMLPIQVRRAVLVESRRFMLTNINFLRELNEQVVALVLE
;
A
#
# COMPACT_ATOMS: atom_id res chain seq x y z
N LEU A 1 18.81 -8.56 2.40
CA LEU A 1 18.79 -7.63 3.56
C LEU A 1 19.82 -6.49 3.50
N ARG A 2 21.08 -6.72 3.08
CA ARG A 2 22.08 -5.63 2.92
C ARG A 2 21.80 -4.68 1.75
N PHE A 3 21.26 -5.19 0.64
CA PHE A 3 20.87 -4.37 -0.53
C PHE A 3 19.76 -3.35 -0.20
N LEU A 4 18.81 -3.73 0.67
CA LEU A 4 17.74 -2.84 1.15
C LEU A 4 18.26 -1.73 2.08
N LYS A 5 19.33 -1.98 2.85
CA LYS A 5 19.98 -0.95 3.67
C LYS A 5 20.75 0.06 2.80
N PHE A 6 21.37 -0.42 1.72
CA PHE A 6 22.10 0.43 0.79
C PHE A 6 21.17 1.39 0.02
N LEU A 7 20.00 0.90 -0.42
CA LEU A 7 18.95 1.74 -1.01
C LEU A 7 18.42 2.82 -0.05
N ARG A 8 18.41 2.57 1.26
CA ARG A 8 17.97 3.55 2.28
C ARG A 8 18.95 4.71 2.46
N ILE A 9 20.25 4.49 2.24
CA ILE A 9 21.32 5.48 2.44
C ILE A 9 21.53 6.34 1.20
N SER A 10 21.23 5.84 0.00
CA SER A 10 21.39 6.56 -1.26
C SER A 10 20.15 7.39 -1.68
N MET A 11 19.07 7.39 -0.87
CA MET A 11 17.84 8.09 -1.21
C MET A 11 17.93 9.57 -0.82
N PRO A 12 17.72 10.51 -1.76
CA PRO A 12 17.76 11.94 -1.48
C PRO A 12 16.66 12.34 -0.48
N GLU A 13 16.91 13.36 0.32
CA GLU A 13 16.06 13.81 1.44
C GLU A 13 14.61 14.10 1.00
N GLN A 14 14.39 14.61 -0.22
CA GLN A 14 13.05 14.77 -0.83
C GLN A 14 12.25 13.46 -0.93
N PHE A 15 12.91 12.31 -1.10
CA PHE A 15 12.23 11.03 -1.12
C PHE A 15 11.74 10.64 0.28
N GLN A 16 12.25 11.19 1.39
CA GLN A 16 11.72 10.94 2.74
C GLN A 16 10.42 11.68 3.03
N ASP A 17 10.13 12.79 2.35
CA ASP A 17 8.90 13.55 2.52
C ASP A 17 7.74 13.04 1.64
N MET A 18 8.06 12.16 0.68
CA MET A 18 7.03 11.55 -0.17
C MET A 18 6.09 10.66 0.65
N ASN A 19 4.80 10.77 0.33
CA ASN A 19 3.74 9.93 0.89
C ASN A 19 4.16 8.45 0.84
N ALA A 20 3.99 7.74 1.96
CA ALA A 20 4.36 6.33 2.10
C ALA A 20 3.77 5.46 0.98
N ASN A 21 2.60 5.84 0.46
CA ASN A 21 1.96 5.16 -0.66
C ASN A 21 2.71 5.33 -1.98
N VAL A 22 3.22 6.54 -2.26
CA VAL A 22 3.99 6.84 -3.46
C VAL A 22 5.35 6.13 -3.42
N LYS A 23 6.04 6.13 -2.26
CA LYS A 23 7.29 5.38 -2.06
C LYS A 23 7.12 3.89 -2.37
N LYS A 24 6.06 3.28 -1.84
CA LYS A 24 5.74 1.88 -2.10
C LYS A 24 5.52 1.66 -3.60
N GLY A 25 4.70 2.47 -4.25
CA GLY A 25 4.44 2.37 -5.69
C GLY A 25 5.72 2.44 -6.52
N VAL A 26 6.54 3.47 -6.32
CA VAL A 26 7.81 3.65 -7.05
C VAL A 26 8.77 2.48 -6.80
N THR A 27 8.86 2.00 -5.56
CA THR A 27 9.70 0.84 -5.21
C THR A 27 9.24 -0.43 -5.95
N MET A 28 7.93 -0.69 -6.02
CA MET A 28 7.40 -1.86 -6.73
C MET A 28 7.65 -1.77 -8.24
N SER A 29 7.45 -0.60 -8.84
CA SER A 29 7.73 -0.39 -10.27
C SER A 29 9.21 -0.61 -10.60
N MET A 30 10.13 -0.14 -9.75
CA MET A 30 11.57 -0.38 -9.92
C MET A 30 11.93 -1.87 -9.81
N ILE A 31 11.33 -2.61 -8.86
CA ILE A 31 11.55 -4.05 -8.72
C ILE A 31 11.06 -4.80 -9.96
N LEU A 32 9.88 -4.44 -10.49
CA LEU A 32 9.30 -5.07 -11.68
C LEU A 32 10.21 -4.87 -12.91
N LEU A 33 10.67 -3.64 -13.15
CA LEU A 33 11.59 -3.32 -14.25
C LEU A 33 12.92 -4.07 -14.13
N PHE A 34 13.48 -4.13 -12.93
CA PHE A 34 14.74 -4.85 -12.68
C PHE A 34 14.60 -6.36 -12.91
N LEU A 35 13.53 -6.97 -12.42
CA LEU A 35 13.26 -8.40 -12.66
C LEU A 35 13.01 -8.69 -14.13
N ALA A 36 12.22 -7.86 -14.82
CA ALA A 36 12.00 -8.01 -16.26
C ALA A 36 13.31 -7.91 -17.04
N HIS A 37 14.20 -7.00 -16.67
CA HIS A 37 15.55 -6.90 -17.25
C HIS A 37 16.39 -8.16 -17.03
N LEU A 38 16.47 -8.66 -15.80
CA LEU A 38 17.23 -9.88 -15.50
C LEU A 38 16.68 -11.10 -16.26
N ILE A 39 15.36 -11.27 -16.24
CA ILE A 39 14.68 -12.40 -16.89
C ILE A 39 14.83 -12.31 -18.41
N GLY A 40 14.65 -11.13 -19.00
CA GLY A 40 14.80 -10.91 -20.44
C GLY A 40 16.25 -11.08 -20.92
N CYS A 41 17.24 -10.58 -20.17
CA CYS A 41 18.65 -10.79 -20.46
C CYS A 41 19.05 -12.27 -20.39
N PHE A 42 18.57 -12.99 -19.37
CA PHE A 42 18.83 -14.43 -19.27
C PHE A 42 18.13 -15.21 -20.38
N TRP A 43 16.89 -14.84 -20.74
CA TRP A 43 16.17 -15.42 -21.88
C TRP A 43 16.94 -15.25 -23.20
N ASN A 44 17.51 -14.06 -23.43
CA ASN A 44 18.39 -13.82 -24.58
C ASN A 44 19.74 -14.55 -24.48
N SER A 45 20.24 -14.82 -23.28
CA SER A 45 21.45 -15.62 -23.08
C SER A 45 21.25 -17.09 -23.43
N ILE A 46 20.07 -17.67 -23.12
CA ILE A 46 19.71 -19.04 -23.51
C ILE A 46 19.73 -19.21 -25.04
N ARG A 47 19.27 -18.19 -25.78
CA ARG A 47 19.33 -18.14 -27.25
C ARG A 47 20.75 -18.35 -27.78
N LEU A 48 21.73 -17.67 -27.18
CA LEU A 48 23.13 -17.74 -27.60
C LEU A 48 23.77 -19.11 -27.32
N GLY A 49 23.29 -19.82 -26.30
CA GLY A 49 23.75 -21.18 -25.99
C GLY A 49 23.21 -22.26 -26.93
N ASN A 50 22.03 -22.06 -27.53
CA ASN A 50 21.35 -23.04 -28.38
C ASN A 50 21.09 -22.50 -29.80
N ALA A 51 22.11 -22.59 -30.65
CA ALA A 51 22.12 -21.95 -31.97
C ALA A 51 21.19 -22.57 -33.04
N LYS A 52 20.66 -23.79 -32.84
CA LYS A 52 19.88 -24.50 -33.88
C LYS A 52 18.39 -24.16 -33.89
N ILE A 53 17.72 -24.33 -32.74
CA ILE A 53 16.28 -24.06 -32.59
C ILE A 53 16.07 -23.47 -31.20
N ASN A 54 15.58 -22.24 -31.16
CA ASN A 54 15.32 -21.48 -29.93
C ASN A 54 14.10 -20.58 -30.11
N TRP A 55 13.68 -19.93 -29.03
CA TRP A 55 12.52 -19.03 -29.02
C TRP A 55 12.54 -17.91 -30.07
N ALA A 56 13.72 -17.48 -30.54
CA ALA A 56 13.84 -16.42 -31.54
C ALA A 56 13.78 -16.94 -32.98
N THR A 57 13.88 -18.25 -33.19
CA THR A 57 13.89 -18.87 -34.53
C THR A 57 12.67 -18.48 -35.37
N PRO A 58 11.41 -18.54 -34.87
CA PRO A 58 10.24 -18.11 -35.64
C PRO A 58 10.30 -16.64 -36.06
N MET A 59 10.86 -15.79 -35.19
CA MET A 59 11.00 -14.33 -35.40
C MET A 59 12.04 -14.02 -36.48
N THR A 60 13.18 -14.72 -36.46
CA THR A 60 14.23 -14.55 -37.49
C THR A 60 13.84 -15.12 -38.85
N SER A 61 12.96 -16.14 -38.88
CA SER A 61 12.56 -16.79 -40.14
C SER A 61 11.54 -15.99 -40.96
N SER A 62 10.78 -15.09 -40.33
CA SER A 62 9.68 -14.37 -40.99
C SER A 62 10.11 -13.07 -41.70
N HIS A 63 11.40 -12.70 -41.72
CA HIS A 63 11.94 -11.49 -42.39
C HIS A 63 11.34 -10.12 -41.97
N GLU A 64 10.28 -10.06 -41.14
CA GLU A 64 9.57 -8.81 -40.82
C GLU A 64 10.15 -8.05 -39.61
N LEU A 65 10.81 -8.73 -38.68
CA LEU A 65 11.54 -8.12 -37.56
C LEU A 65 12.62 -9.10 -37.08
N GLY A 66 13.90 -8.77 -37.16
CA GLY A 66 14.88 -9.47 -36.32
C GLY A 66 16.15 -9.89 -37.01
N GLY A 67 17.18 -9.10 -36.74
CA GLY A 67 18.57 -9.52 -36.87
C GLY A 67 19.52 -8.73 -35.98
N THR A 68 19.05 -7.63 -35.37
CA THR A 68 19.87 -6.80 -34.50
C THR A 68 19.78 -7.27 -33.04
N SER A 69 20.85 -7.04 -32.28
CA SER A 69 20.88 -7.32 -30.84
C SER A 69 19.78 -6.58 -30.06
N ILE A 70 19.32 -5.44 -30.57
CA ILE A 70 18.28 -4.62 -29.94
C ILE A 70 16.91 -5.28 -30.08
N ASP A 71 16.57 -5.80 -31.27
CA ASP A 71 15.28 -6.47 -31.51
C ASP A 71 15.09 -7.65 -30.54
N HIS A 72 16.14 -8.46 -30.39
CA HIS A 72 16.11 -9.60 -29.48
C HIS A 72 16.06 -9.21 -28.00
N TYR A 73 16.71 -8.10 -27.63
CA TYR A 73 16.61 -7.57 -26.27
C TYR A 73 15.18 -7.12 -25.96
N VAL A 74 14.58 -6.32 -26.85
CA VAL A 74 13.20 -5.84 -26.70
C VAL A 74 12.22 -7.01 -26.66
N ALA A 75 12.37 -8.00 -27.55
CA ALA A 75 11.58 -9.22 -27.56
C ALA A 75 11.71 -10.03 -26.25
N GLY A 76 12.92 -10.14 -25.70
CA GLY A 76 13.15 -10.82 -24.42
C GLY A 76 12.56 -10.09 -23.21
N ILE A 77 12.64 -8.76 -23.18
CA ILE A 77 11.97 -7.94 -22.16
C ILE A 77 10.45 -8.07 -22.27
N TYR A 78 9.92 -8.03 -23.49
CA TYR A 78 8.51 -8.23 -23.75
C TYR A 78 8.02 -9.60 -23.26
N TRP A 79 8.74 -10.69 -23.59
CA TRP A 79 8.44 -12.03 -23.09
C TRP A 79 8.48 -12.11 -21.55
N ALA A 80 9.47 -11.45 -20.92
CA ALA A 80 9.55 -11.40 -19.47
C ALA A 80 8.32 -10.70 -18.86
N PHE A 81 7.91 -9.56 -19.40
CA PHE A 81 6.73 -8.84 -18.93
C PHE A 81 5.45 -9.64 -19.13
N THR A 82 5.20 -10.18 -20.32
CA THR A 82 3.97 -10.92 -20.61
C THR A 82 3.86 -12.19 -19.78
N THR A 83 4.99 -12.85 -19.47
CA THR A 83 5.04 -14.02 -18.60
C THR A 83 4.83 -13.63 -17.13
N MET A 84 5.55 -12.61 -16.63
CA MET A 84 5.42 -12.17 -15.24
C MET A 84 4.03 -11.61 -14.92
N THR A 85 3.43 -10.88 -15.86
CA THR A 85 2.08 -10.31 -15.72
C THR A 85 0.98 -11.31 -16.06
N THR A 86 1.33 -12.56 -16.38
CA THR A 86 0.40 -13.65 -16.71
C THR A 86 -0.50 -13.36 -17.93
N VAL A 87 -0.11 -12.44 -18.81
CA VAL A 87 -0.84 -12.11 -20.05
C VAL A 87 -0.64 -13.20 -21.10
N GLY A 88 0.63 -13.58 -21.36
CA GLY A 88 0.99 -14.74 -22.18
C GLY A 88 0.34 -14.80 -23.57
N TYR A 89 0.59 -13.83 -24.45
CA TYR A 89 0.04 -13.82 -25.82
C TYR A 89 0.39 -15.05 -26.66
N GLY A 90 1.53 -15.71 -26.37
CA GLY A 90 1.94 -16.96 -27.03
C GLY A 90 2.66 -16.76 -28.37
N ASP A 91 2.98 -15.53 -28.73
CA ASP A 91 3.78 -15.14 -29.89
C ASP A 91 5.29 -15.47 -29.72
N ILE A 92 5.80 -15.34 -28.48
CA ILE A 92 7.14 -15.83 -28.10
C ILE A 92 6.98 -16.97 -27.11
N TYR A 93 7.49 -18.15 -27.46
CA TYR A 93 7.36 -19.36 -26.65
C TYR A 93 8.58 -20.28 -26.74
N PRO A 94 8.84 -21.09 -25.69
CA PRO A 94 9.91 -22.09 -25.67
C PRO A 94 9.82 -23.10 -26.83
N GLN A 95 10.94 -23.33 -27.51
CA GLN A 95 11.07 -24.32 -28.58
C GLN A 95 11.77 -25.62 -28.14
N ASN A 96 12.50 -25.58 -27.02
CA ASN A 96 13.25 -26.73 -26.49
C ASN A 96 13.04 -26.92 -24.98
N ASP A 97 13.44 -28.08 -24.47
CA ASP A 97 13.19 -28.44 -23.06
C ASP A 97 13.92 -27.55 -22.06
N GLN A 98 15.11 -27.04 -22.41
CA GLN A 98 15.84 -26.10 -21.55
C GLN A 98 15.07 -24.79 -21.39
N GLU A 99 14.53 -24.24 -22.47
CA GLU A 99 13.67 -23.05 -22.45
C GLU A 99 12.36 -23.31 -21.70
N ARG A 100 11.77 -24.52 -21.83
CA ARG A 100 10.55 -24.91 -21.10
C ARG A 100 10.79 -24.94 -19.59
N VAL A 101 11.88 -25.58 -19.15
CA VAL A 101 12.25 -25.62 -17.73
C VAL A 101 12.44 -24.21 -17.18
N TYR A 102 13.18 -23.36 -17.90
CA TYR A 102 13.35 -21.97 -17.50
C TYR A 102 12.00 -21.22 -17.42
N ALA A 103 11.15 -21.35 -18.43
CA ALA A 103 9.83 -20.71 -18.46
C ALA A 103 8.96 -21.14 -17.27
N ILE A 104 8.95 -22.44 -16.90
CA ILE A 104 8.21 -22.94 -15.73
C ILE A 104 8.67 -22.24 -14.44
N PHE A 105 9.98 -22.13 -14.21
CA PHE A 105 10.51 -21.42 -13.04
C PHE A 105 10.11 -19.94 -13.02
N ILE A 106 10.21 -19.27 -14.18
CA ILE A 106 9.84 -17.86 -14.29
C ILE A 106 8.34 -17.65 -14.11
N MET A 107 7.48 -18.57 -14.57
CA MET A 107 6.04 -18.49 -14.35
C MET A 107 5.69 -18.55 -12.85
N LEU A 108 6.34 -19.43 -12.08
CA LEU A 108 6.11 -19.53 -10.63
C LEU A 108 6.55 -18.25 -9.89
N ILE A 109 7.74 -17.73 -10.22
CA ILE A 109 8.27 -16.50 -9.62
C ILE A 109 7.41 -15.30 -10.04
N GLY A 110 7.09 -15.21 -11.34
CA GLY A 110 6.30 -14.15 -11.95
C GLY A 110 4.92 -14.05 -11.34
N ALA A 111 4.19 -15.16 -11.23
CA ALA A 111 2.87 -15.19 -10.59
C ALA A 111 2.92 -14.72 -9.12
N THR A 112 3.95 -15.13 -8.38
CA THR A 112 4.15 -14.71 -6.98
C THR A 112 4.39 -13.20 -6.88
N VAL A 113 5.28 -12.66 -7.72
CA VAL A 113 5.59 -11.22 -7.77
C VAL A 113 4.37 -10.41 -8.19
N PHE A 114 3.64 -10.86 -9.23
CA PHE A 114 2.45 -10.18 -9.70
C PHE A 114 1.33 -10.15 -8.65
N GLY A 115 1.08 -11.28 -7.98
CA GLY A 115 0.14 -11.34 -6.87
C GLY A 115 0.51 -10.40 -5.72
N TYR A 116 1.81 -10.29 -5.40
CA TYR A 116 2.30 -9.35 -4.40
C TYR A 116 2.09 -7.89 -4.81
N ILE A 117 2.34 -7.53 -6.08
CA ILE A 117 2.12 -6.19 -6.62
C ILE A 117 0.64 -5.81 -6.53
N VAL A 118 -0.25 -6.69 -7.01
CA VAL A 118 -1.71 -6.47 -6.96
C VAL A 118 -2.20 -6.29 -5.51
N GLY A 119 -1.73 -7.15 -4.59
CA GLY A 119 -2.05 -7.03 -3.17
C GLY A 119 -1.52 -5.73 -2.54
N SER A 120 -0.33 -5.31 -2.95
CA SER A 120 0.27 -4.04 -2.51
C SER A 120 -0.55 -2.84 -3.02
N VAL A 121 -0.94 -2.81 -4.29
CA VAL A 121 -1.79 -1.76 -4.87
C VAL A 121 -3.15 -1.70 -4.17
N SER A 122 -3.77 -2.85 -3.86
CA SER A 122 -5.00 -2.92 -3.05
C SER A 122 -4.83 -2.34 -1.65
N SER A 123 -3.62 -2.38 -1.08
CA SER A 123 -3.34 -1.73 0.21
C SER A 123 -3.17 -0.22 0.10
N LEU A 124 -2.77 0.30 -1.08
CA LEU A 124 -2.62 1.75 -1.31
C LEU A 124 -3.95 2.48 -1.40
N THR A 125 -4.99 1.80 -1.90
CA THR A 125 -6.35 2.35 -1.97
C THR A 125 -7.08 2.30 -0.63
N LYS A 126 -6.54 1.58 0.36
CA LYS A 126 -7.05 1.60 1.73
C LYS A 126 -6.54 2.85 2.42
N ASP A 127 -7.37 3.88 2.45
CA ASP A 127 -7.12 5.05 3.29
C ASP A 127 -7.21 4.62 4.78
N PRO A 128 -6.10 4.66 5.55
CA PRO A 128 -6.13 4.36 6.99
C PRO A 128 -6.99 5.35 7.77
N PHE A 129 -7.25 6.53 7.20
CA PHE A 129 -8.12 7.57 7.73
C PHE A 129 -9.47 7.60 7.02
N ASN A 130 -9.94 6.51 6.42
CA ASN A 130 -11.31 6.43 5.92
C ASN A 130 -12.30 6.45 7.09
N LEU A 131 -12.59 7.65 7.59
CA LEU A 131 -13.42 7.92 8.77
C LEU A 131 -14.84 7.39 8.56
N VAL A 132 -15.33 7.38 7.32
CA VAL A 132 -16.63 6.80 6.96
C VAL A 132 -16.64 5.27 7.19
N ALA A 133 -15.61 4.57 6.72
CA ALA A 133 -15.47 3.13 6.93
C ALA A 133 -15.27 2.78 8.42
N LEU A 134 -14.50 3.61 9.15
CA LEU A 134 -14.30 3.46 10.59
C LEU A 134 -15.61 3.68 11.37
N ASN A 135 -16.36 4.73 11.05
CA ASN A 135 -17.65 5.04 11.66
C ASN A 135 -18.65 3.91 11.41
N LYS A 136 -18.70 3.38 10.18
CA LYS A 136 -19.53 2.22 9.84
C LYS A 136 -19.18 0.99 10.68
N LYS A 137 -17.89 0.72 10.91
CA LYS A 137 -17.45 -0.36 11.83
C LYS A 137 -17.91 -0.10 13.28
N ARG A 138 -17.75 1.12 13.79
CA ARG A 138 -18.19 1.49 15.15
C ARG A 138 -19.70 1.32 15.35
N ILE A 139 -20.51 1.81 14.41
CA ILE A 139 -21.98 1.67 14.45
C ILE A 139 -22.39 0.20 14.41
N THR A 140 -21.72 -0.61 13.57
CA THR A 140 -21.96 -2.05 13.48
C THR A 140 -21.64 -2.74 14.81
N ALA A 141 -20.52 -2.40 15.44
CA ALA A 141 -20.13 -2.95 16.74
C ALA A 141 -21.12 -2.59 17.86
N VAL A 142 -21.57 -1.33 17.93
CA VAL A 142 -22.61 -0.89 18.87
C VAL A 142 -23.91 -1.66 18.64
N THR A 143 -24.35 -1.77 17.39
CA THR A 143 -25.59 -2.49 17.04
C THR A 143 -25.51 -3.98 17.41
N ALA A 144 -24.36 -4.61 17.18
CA ALA A 144 -24.09 -5.99 17.55
C ALA A 144 -24.11 -6.20 19.08
N TYR A 145 -23.48 -5.29 19.84
CA TYR A 145 -23.52 -5.29 21.30
C TYR A 145 -24.95 -5.18 21.83
N LEU A 146 -25.74 -4.23 21.32
CA LEU A 146 -27.12 -4.06 21.75
C LEU A 146 -28.00 -5.26 21.40
N LYS A 147 -27.73 -5.93 20.26
CA LYS A 147 -28.38 -7.18 19.89
C LYS A 147 -28.06 -8.31 20.88
N LYS A 148 -26.79 -8.41 21.31
CA LYS A 148 -26.35 -9.39 22.32
C LYS A 148 -27.01 -9.16 23.69
N MET A 149 -27.23 -7.90 24.06
CA MET A 149 -27.92 -7.53 25.30
C MET A 149 -29.45 -7.65 25.22
N HIS A 150 -30.00 -8.27 24.17
CA HIS A 150 -31.44 -8.45 23.94
C HIS A 150 -32.27 -7.14 23.98
N ILE A 151 -31.66 -6.02 23.60
CA ILE A 151 -32.34 -4.72 23.56
C ILE A 151 -33.43 -4.75 22.45
N PRO A 152 -34.64 -4.22 22.72
CA PRO A 152 -35.72 -4.12 21.72
C PRO A 152 -35.28 -3.41 20.43
N LYS A 153 -35.94 -3.73 19.31
CA LYS A 153 -35.58 -3.19 17.99
C LYS A 153 -35.70 -1.66 17.95
N ASP A 154 -36.73 -1.10 18.58
CA ASP A 154 -37.00 0.34 18.56
C ASP A 154 -35.93 1.13 19.32
N THR A 155 -35.56 0.67 20.53
CA THR A 155 -34.47 1.28 21.31
C THR A 155 -33.14 1.19 20.57
N ARG A 156 -32.85 0.08 19.89
CA ARG A 156 -31.64 -0.05 19.05
C ARG A 156 -31.62 0.93 17.88
N ALA A 157 -32.75 1.13 17.21
CA ALA A 157 -32.86 2.06 16.09
C ALA A 157 -32.60 3.50 16.57
N ASN A 158 -33.16 3.88 17.72
CA ASN A 158 -32.91 5.18 18.33
C ASN A 158 -31.43 5.36 18.72
N VAL A 159 -30.83 4.39 19.42
CA VAL A 159 -29.41 4.47 19.80
C VAL A 159 -28.50 4.56 18.57
N ARG A 160 -28.78 3.77 17.52
CA ARG A 160 -28.04 3.84 16.25
C ARG A 160 -28.10 5.24 15.64
N LYS A 161 -29.29 5.83 15.57
CA LYS A 161 -29.50 7.18 15.01
C LYS A 161 -28.75 8.24 15.82
N THR A 162 -28.77 8.14 17.15
CA THR A 162 -28.01 9.06 18.03
C THR A 162 -26.51 8.91 17.81
N VAL A 163 -25.99 7.68 17.75
CA VAL A 163 -24.56 7.43 17.52
C VAL A 163 -24.12 7.89 16.13
N GLU A 164 -24.93 7.68 15.10
CA GLU A 164 -24.68 8.20 13.75
C GLU A 164 -24.62 9.74 13.73
N PHE A 165 -25.56 10.41 14.42
CA PHE A 165 -25.57 11.87 14.56
C PHE A 165 -24.33 12.38 15.32
N SER A 166 -23.97 11.74 16.44
CA SER A 166 -22.78 12.10 17.20
C SER A 166 -21.49 11.89 16.42
N LEU A 167 -21.36 10.82 15.64
CA LEU A 167 -20.15 10.54 14.83
C LEU A 167 -19.99 11.48 13.62
N THR A 168 -21.06 12.13 13.19
CA THR A 168 -21.04 13.11 12.08
C THR A 168 -20.79 14.53 12.55
N HIS A 169 -21.20 14.87 13.78
CA HIS A 169 -21.13 16.24 14.32
C HIS A 169 -20.10 16.44 15.46
N ALA A 170 -19.60 15.37 16.09
CA ALA A 170 -18.53 15.46 17.08
C ALA A 170 -17.14 15.25 16.44
N SER A 171 -16.09 15.65 17.16
CA SER A 171 -14.70 15.39 16.77
C SER A 171 -14.52 13.90 16.41
N GLN A 172 -14.21 13.63 15.15
CA GLN A 172 -14.13 12.27 14.62
C GLN A 172 -12.87 11.53 15.11
N TYR A 173 -11.97 12.26 15.76
CA TYR A 173 -10.73 11.77 16.30
C TYR A 173 -10.91 11.26 17.74
N PRO A 174 -10.33 10.10 18.10
CA PRO A 174 -10.34 9.63 19.47
C PRO A 174 -9.39 10.50 20.32
N GLU A 175 -9.84 11.69 20.72
CA GLU A 175 -9.05 12.68 21.48
C GLU A 175 -8.33 12.03 22.67
N GLY A 176 -9.05 11.24 23.48
CA GLY A 176 -8.43 10.57 24.63
C GLY A 176 -7.31 9.61 24.27
N ALA A 177 -7.37 8.94 23.12
CA ALA A 177 -6.30 8.06 22.65
C ALA A 177 -5.12 8.86 22.08
N ILE A 178 -5.39 9.93 21.35
CA ILE A 178 -4.37 10.82 20.77
C ILE A 178 -3.61 11.55 21.88
N LEU A 179 -4.33 12.10 22.85
CA LEU A 179 -3.73 12.76 24.00
C LEU A 179 -2.85 11.79 24.78
N LYS A 180 -3.27 10.53 24.97
CA LYS A 180 -2.46 9.49 25.63
C LYS A 180 -1.15 9.15 24.90
N MET A 181 -1.08 9.35 23.58
CA MET A 181 0.15 9.15 22.79
C MET A 181 1.17 10.31 22.97
N LEU A 182 0.70 11.49 23.40
CA LEU A 182 1.56 12.64 23.64
C LEU A 182 2.28 12.52 24.99
N PRO A 183 3.58 12.91 25.06
CA PRO A 183 4.27 13.12 26.34
C PRO A 183 3.50 14.11 27.22
N ILE A 184 3.55 13.93 28.55
CA ILE A 184 2.72 14.68 29.51
C ILE A 184 2.84 16.20 29.36
N GLN A 185 4.04 16.70 29.07
CA GLN A 185 4.33 18.13 28.90
C GLN A 185 3.63 18.72 27.66
N VAL A 186 3.68 18.00 26.54
CA VAL A 186 3.03 18.40 25.28
C VAL A 186 1.51 18.25 25.37
N ARG A 187 1.03 17.18 26.02
CA ARG A 187 -0.40 16.95 26.25
C ARG A 187 -1.05 18.11 27.00
N ARG A 188 -0.42 18.58 28.07
CA ARG A 188 -0.92 19.71 28.87
C ARG A 188 -0.95 21.00 28.07
N ALA A 189 0.12 21.31 27.33
CA ALA A 189 0.17 22.48 26.46
C ALA A 189 -0.95 22.46 25.41
N VAL A 190 -1.18 21.31 24.76
CA VAL A 190 -2.25 21.13 23.77
C VAL A 190 -3.64 21.29 24.40
N LEU A 191 -3.88 20.73 25.59
CA LEU A 191 -5.16 20.84 26.29
C LEU A 191 -5.51 22.28 26.70
N VAL A 192 -4.52 23.02 27.21
CA VAL A 192 -4.70 24.42 27.61
C VAL A 192 -4.99 25.29 26.37
N GLU A 193 -4.22 25.09 25.30
CA GLU A 193 -4.39 25.89 24.08
C GLU A 193 -5.68 25.55 23.33
N SER A 194 -6.06 24.27 23.22
CA SER A 194 -7.29 23.87 22.50
C SER A 194 -8.56 24.32 23.22
N ARG A 195 -8.52 24.48 24.55
CA ARG A 195 -9.67 24.91 25.37
C ARG A 195 -9.58 26.36 25.82
N ARG A 196 -8.56 27.10 25.39
CA ARG A 196 -8.29 28.49 25.79
C ARG A 196 -9.50 29.40 25.61
N PHE A 197 -10.23 29.24 24.52
CA PHE A 197 -11.46 30.00 24.24
C PHE A 197 -12.60 29.74 25.23
N MET A 198 -12.73 28.49 25.73
CA MET A 198 -13.71 28.14 26.77
C MET A 198 -13.26 28.66 28.14
N LEU A 199 -11.95 28.63 28.42
CA LEU A 199 -11.37 29.09 29.67
C LEU A 199 -11.50 30.60 29.86
N THR A 200 -11.42 31.40 28.79
CA THR A 200 -11.59 32.86 28.86
C THR A 200 -13.04 33.31 29.00
N ASN A 201 -14.01 32.50 28.58
CA ASN A 201 -15.43 32.85 28.60
C ASN A 201 -16.14 32.48 29.92
N ILE A 202 -15.52 31.66 30.77
CA ILE A 202 -16.10 31.26 32.05
C ILE A 202 -15.36 31.98 33.17
N ASN A 203 -15.98 33.01 33.76
CA ASN A 203 -15.38 33.85 34.81
C ASN A 203 -14.80 33.04 35.99
N PHE A 204 -15.44 31.92 36.35
CA PHE A 204 -14.98 31.01 37.41
C PHE A 204 -13.62 30.35 37.14
N LEU A 205 -13.32 30.02 35.87
CA LEU A 205 -12.06 29.35 35.51
C LEU A 205 -10.91 30.34 35.30
N ARG A 206 -11.22 31.63 35.13
CA ARG A 206 -10.22 32.70 35.00
C ARG A 206 -9.50 33.00 36.31
N GLU A 207 -10.12 32.69 37.45
CA GLU A 207 -9.56 32.94 38.79
C GLU A 207 -8.77 31.75 39.35
N LEU A 208 -8.77 30.61 38.66
CA LEU A 208 -8.03 29.41 39.06
C LEU A 208 -6.59 29.45 38.53
N ASN A 209 -5.64 29.00 39.36
CA ASN A 209 -4.24 28.82 39.00
C ASN A 209 -4.11 27.89 37.77
N GLU A 210 -3.25 28.22 36.80
CA GLU A 210 -3.05 27.45 35.55
C GLU A 210 -2.77 25.96 35.81
N GLN A 211 -2.12 25.64 36.92
CA GLN A 211 -1.85 24.26 37.34
C GLN A 211 -3.11 23.47 37.72
N VAL A 212 -4.11 24.13 38.31
CA VAL A 212 -5.39 23.52 38.70
C VAL A 212 -6.29 23.36 37.47
N VAL A 213 -6.27 24.35 36.57
CA VAL A 213 -7.00 24.29 35.29
C VAL A 213 -6.50 23.11 34.44
N ALA A 214 -5.18 22.88 34.37
CA ALA A 214 -4.62 21.74 33.66
C ALA A 214 -5.01 20.38 34.27
N LEU A 215 -5.22 20.31 35.59
CA LEU A 215 -5.61 19.09 36.30
C LEU A 215 -7.10 18.76 36.13
N VAL A 216 -7.97 19.76 36.06
CA VAL A 216 -9.43 19.59 35.84
C VAL A 216 -9.76 19.19 34.40
N LEU A 217 -8.84 19.45 33.46
CA LEU A 217 -8.97 19.14 32.04
C LEU A 217 -8.38 17.78 31.61
N GLU A 218 -7.66 17.08 32.50
CA GLU A 218 -7.19 15.69 32.32
C GLU A 218 -8.33 14.68 32.50
#